data_AF-A0A419KUR3-F1
#
_entry.id   AF-A0A419KUR3-F1
#
_cell.length_a   1.000
_cell.length_b   1.000
_cell.length_c   1.000
_cell.angle_alpha   90.00
_cell.angle_beta   90.00
_cell.angle_gamma   90.00
#
_symmetry.space_group_name_H-M   'P 1'
#
loop_
_entity.id
_entity.type
_entity.pdbx_description
1 polymer ?
#
loop_
_entity_poly.entity_id
_entity_poly.type
_entity_poly.pdbx_seq_one_letter_code
_entity_poly.pdbx_strand_id
1 'polypeptide(L)' 'MPKSIREKVKLKVGNYVNVKAEGKTIIIEPLESIADKYFVAFKISRWPEDLDEFIAEVVKRWWTAQDT' A
#
# COMPACT_ATOMS: atom_id res chain seq x y z
N MET A 1 -13.09 -9.94 -14.20
CA MET A 1 -11.91 -10.18 -15.07
C MET A 1 -11.74 -11.68 -15.32
N PRO A 2 -11.55 -12.12 -16.59
CA PRO A 2 -11.34 -13.53 -16.93
C PRO A 2 -10.15 -14.17 -16.19
N LYS A 3 -10.24 -15.49 -15.94
CA LYS A 3 -9.20 -16.25 -15.21
C LYS A 3 -7.85 -16.20 -15.93
N SER A 4 -7.85 -16.36 -17.25
CA SER A 4 -6.64 -16.31 -18.09
C SER A 4 -5.87 -15.00 -17.97
N ILE A 5 -6.57 -13.87 -17.82
CA ILE A 5 -5.92 -12.57 -17.61
C ILE A 5 -5.37 -12.49 -16.18
N ARG A 6 -6.16 -12.90 -15.17
CA ARG A 6 -5.72 -12.88 -13.75
C ARG A 6 -4.43 -13.66 -13.54
N GLU A 7 -4.32 -14.86 -14.11
CA GLU A 7 -3.15 -15.71 -13.95
C GLU A 7 -1.90 -15.10 -14.60
N LYS A 8 -2.03 -14.50 -15.79
CA LYS A 8 -0.91 -13.84 -16.49
C LYS A 8 -0.30 -12.70 -15.68
N VAL A 9 -1.11 -11.95 -14.94
CA VAL A 9 -0.65 -10.82 -14.11
C VAL A 9 -0.58 -11.18 -12.62
N LYS A 10 -0.61 -12.48 -12.27
CA LYS A 10 -0.52 -13.01 -10.90
C LYS A 10 -1.54 -12.41 -9.92
N LEU A 11 -2.70 -11.97 -10.41
CA LEU A 11 -3.78 -11.45 -9.58
C LEU A 11 -4.57 -12.57 -8.92
N LYS A 12 -4.71 -12.50 -7.60
CA LYS A 12 -5.60 -13.36 -6.81
C LYS A 12 -6.96 -12.70 -6.61
N VAL A 13 -7.97 -13.51 -6.29
CA VAL A 13 -9.28 -12.99 -5.88
C VAL A 13 -9.09 -12.12 -4.64
N GLY A 14 -9.64 -10.90 -4.64
CA GLY A 14 -9.49 -9.93 -3.56
C GLY A 14 -8.32 -8.96 -3.72
N ASN A 15 -7.44 -9.12 -4.72
CA ASN A 15 -6.42 -8.10 -5.01
C ASN A 15 -7.04 -6.86 -5.66
N TYR A 16 -6.49 -5.70 -5.31
CA TYR A 16 -6.82 -4.42 -5.92
C TYR A 16 -6.06 -4.25 -7.25
N VAL A 17 -6.64 -3.44 -8.13
CA VAL A 17 -6.04 -3.07 -9.41
C VAL A 17 -6.21 -1.57 -9.64
N ASN A 18 -5.21 -0.95 -10.26
CA ASN A 18 -5.36 0.39 -10.79
C ASN A 18 -5.97 0.29 -12.19
N VAL A 19 -6.94 1.14 -12.50
CA VAL A 19 -7.61 1.17 -13.81
C VAL A 19 -7.48 2.57 -14.38
N LYS A 20 -6.87 2.66 -15.55
CA LYS A 20 -6.73 3.90 -16.31
C LYS A 20 -7.37 3.74 -17.68
N ALA A 21 -7.99 4.80 -18.18
CA ALA A 21 -8.55 4.86 -19.52
C ALA A 21 -7.78 5.89 -20.35
N GLU A 22 -7.27 5.47 -21.50
CA GLU A 22 -6.55 6.30 -22.46
C GLU A 22 -7.24 6.20 -23.82
N GLY A 23 -8.16 7.14 -24.07
CA GLY A 23 -8.98 7.14 -25.29
C GLY A 23 -9.85 5.89 -25.42
N LYS A 24 -9.45 4.98 -26.32
CA LYS A 24 -10.13 3.69 -26.56
C LYS A 24 -9.47 2.50 -25.83
N THR A 25 -8.41 2.75 -25.07
CA THR A 25 -7.62 1.73 -24.37
C THR A 25 -7.92 1.78 -22.88
N ILE A 26 -8.08 0.60 -22.26
CA ILE A 26 -8.16 0.45 -20.80
C ILE A 26 -6.91 -0.28 -20.34
N ILE A 27 -6.16 0.33 -19.42
CA ILE A 27 -4.96 -0.24 -18.81
C ILE A 27 -5.33 -0.67 -17.39
N ILE A 28 -5.06 -1.94 -17.07
CA ILE A 28 -5.33 -2.52 -15.75
C ILE A 28 -3.99 -3.00 -15.18
N GLU A 29 -3.55 -2.37 -14.11
CA GLU A 29 -2.27 -2.67 -13.45
C GLU A 29 -2.56 -3.31 -12.08
N PRO A 30 -1.93 -4.46 -11.73
CA PRO A 30 -2.05 -5.00 -10.39
C PRO A 30 -1.51 -3.98 -9.38
N LEU A 31 -2.30 -3.66 -8.35
CA LEU A 31 -1.81 -2.88 -7.23
C LEU A 31 -1.07 -3.82 -6.29
N GLU A 32 0.22 -3.59 -6.11
CA GLU A 32 0.96 -4.24 -5.03
C GLU A 32 0.35 -3.81 -3.69
N SER A 33 0.24 -4.78 -2.81
CA SER A 33 -0.13 -4.54 -1.42
C SER A 33 0.94 -3.69 -0.77
N ILE A 34 0.55 -2.50 -0.30
CA ILE A 34 1.45 -1.60 0.45
C ILE A 34 2.02 -2.33 1.66
N ALA A 35 1.20 -3.17 2.32
CA ALA A 35 1.63 -4.00 3.42
C ALA A 35 2.73 -4.98 2.98
N ASP A 36 2.53 -5.74 1.91
CA ASP A 36 3.54 -6.69 1.40
C ASP A 36 4.82 -5.99 0.94
N LYS A 37 4.71 -4.78 0.37
CA LYS A 37 5.88 -3.98 -0.04
C LYS A 37 6.78 -3.63 1.13
N TYR A 38 6.21 -3.35 2.31
CA TYR A 38 6.96 -2.98 3.50
C TYR A 38 7.11 -4.09 4.53
N PHE A 39 6.43 -5.23 4.31
CA PHE A 39 6.55 -6.42 5.11
C PHE A 39 7.99 -6.92 5.03
N VAL A 40 8.67 -6.97 6.17
CA VAL A 40 10.11 -7.32 6.30
C VAL A 40 11.09 -6.29 5.71
N ALA A 41 10.61 -5.24 5.02
CA ALA A 41 11.48 -4.20 4.47
C ALA A 41 12.25 -3.43 5.57
N PHE A 42 11.69 -3.35 6.79
CA PHE A 42 12.30 -2.67 7.92
C PHE A 42 12.60 -3.66 9.05
N LYS A 43 13.89 -3.74 9.42
CA LYS A 43 14.31 -4.46 10.62
C LYS A 43 14.19 -3.53 11.82
N ILE A 44 13.12 -3.69 12.60
CA ILE A 44 12.91 -2.91 13.81
C ILE A 44 13.73 -3.53 14.95
N SER A 45 14.73 -2.79 15.44
CA SER A 45 15.64 -3.23 16.50
C SER A 45 14.99 -3.17 17.88
N ARG A 46 14.06 -2.25 18.10
CA ARG A 46 13.30 -2.08 19.34
C ARG A 46 11.90 -1.63 19.01
N TRP A 47 10.92 -2.40 19.45
CA TRP A 47 9.51 -2.01 19.37
C TRP A 47 9.16 -1.07 20.53
N PRO A 48 8.31 -0.05 20.30
CA PRO A 48 7.70 0.70 21.39
C PRO A 48 6.85 -0.25 22.25
N GLU A 49 6.74 0.07 23.54
CA GLU A 49 5.91 -0.70 24.47
C GLU A 49 4.41 -0.52 24.17
N ASP A 50 4.03 0.69 23.74
CA ASP A 50 2.69 1.02 23.25
C ASP A 50 2.78 1.58 21.83
N LEU A 51 2.22 0.83 20.86
CA LEU A 51 2.25 1.23 19.46
C LEU A 51 1.24 2.33 19.14
N ASP A 52 0.08 2.33 19.81
CA ASP A 52 -1.00 3.28 19.54
C ASP A 52 -0.57 4.68 20.00
N GLU A 53 0.02 4.78 21.19
CA GLU A 53 0.59 6.04 21.70
C GLU A 53 1.71 6.56 20.78
N PHE A 54 2.61 5.68 20.34
CA PHE A 54 3.70 6.04 19.45
C PHE A 54 3.19 6.64 18.12
N ILE A 55 2.19 6.01 17.49
CA ILE A 55 1.62 6.49 16.24
C ILE A 55 0.94 7.85 16.44
N ALA A 56 0.18 8.03 17.53
CA ALA A 56 -0.46 9.31 17.84
C ALA A 56 0.55 10.45 18.00
N GLU A 57 1.67 10.20 18.68
CA GLU A 57 2.73 11.20 18.88
C GLU A 57 3.40 11.58 17.55
N VAL A 58 3.74 10.60 16.71
CA VAL A 58 4.36 10.82 15.40
C VAL A 58 3.45 11.66 14.50
N VAL A 59 2.15 11.31 14.44
CA VAL A 59 1.17 12.04 13.64
C VAL A 59 1.04 13.49 14.11
N LYS A 60 0.98 13.71 15.43
CA LYS A 60 0.90 15.07 16.01
C LYS A 60 2.12 15.91 15.64
N ARG A 61 3.33 15.35 15.74
CA ARG A 61 4.58 16.04 15.39
C ARG A 61 4.64 16.41 13.91
N TRP A 62 4.26 15.50 13.01
CA TRP A 62 4.24 15.78 11.58
C TRP A 62 3.25 16.87 11.22
N TRP A 63 2.07 16.88 11.83
CA TRP A 63 1.09 17.94 11.64
C TRP A 63 1.63 19.31 12.06
N THR A 64 2.28 19.42 13.22
CA THR A 64 2.88 20.68 13.67
C THR A 64 4.07 21.13 12.82
N ALA A 65 4.78 20.20 12.18
CA ALA A 65 5.93 20.50 11.34
C ALA A 65 5.56 20.97 9.92
N GLN A 66 4.32 20.73 9.47
CA GLN A 66 3.84 21.23 8.17
C GLN A 66 3.21 22.63 8.26
N ASP A 67 3.01 23.15 9.47
CA ASP A 67 2.45 24.49 9.72
C ASP A 67 3.54 25.59 9.75
N THR A 68 4.81 25.27 9.43
CA THR A 68 5.95 26.21 9.33
C THR A 68 6.61 26.09 7.96
#